data_AF-A0A7X3ZM91-F1
#
_entry.id   AF-A0A7X3ZM91-F1
#
_cell.length_a   1.000
_cell.length_b   1.000
_cell.length_c   1.000
_cell.angle_alpha   90.00
_cell.angle_beta   90.00
_cell.angle_gamma   90.00
#
_symmetry.space_group_name_H-M   'P 1'
#
loop_
_entity.id
_entity.type
_entity.pdbx_description
1 polymer ?
#
loop_
_entity_poly.entity_id
_entity_poly.type
_entity_poly.pdbx_seq_one_letter_code
_entity_poly.pdbx_strand_id
1 'polypeptide(L)'
;MFIQHYRYIRVSILLMFVFFMVISPILSNAHETEWPGEKLDAIFPKAKKFVQRNVVLTKEKIASIEKELGSKLRQEDHKPIFYIAMNEQKKPIGLVLFVDVKGPRGTIDGAVGLNMKGKVVKVAVYEHKESDAIASDKFLKQFIDKGIDDAFKVSDDIEAVKGQEEASKAVALIPKKTLVISYALFLKRKPKTDVEKKPQPEEPSEELPEVEDLKELMILMVDEYFVIYDYFDTEEGKTEAVEAAKKLATYTKAISQFEPPKNADQQEEYVEMQDKFSKMLKEFAEAVEKNGITDETRKQWEKIDALIKQAHIRFSQEEIDLESY
;
A
#
# COMPACT_ATOMS: atom_id res chain seq x y z
N MET A 1 51.33 48.80 18.47
CA MET A 1 50.09 48.21 19.03
C MET A 1 48.91 48.39 18.06
N PHE A 2 49.03 47.92 16.80
CA PHE A 2 48.01 48.17 15.76
C PHE A 2 47.81 47.02 14.76
N ILE A 3 48.48 45.86 14.94
CA ILE A 3 48.49 44.78 13.93
C ILE A 3 47.60 43.58 14.33
N GLN A 4 47.13 43.51 15.57
CA GLN A 4 46.29 42.38 16.04
C GLN A 4 44.79 42.55 15.81
N HIS A 5 44.28 43.75 15.52
CA HIS A 5 42.85 43.98 15.29
C HIS A 5 42.39 43.70 13.84
N TYR A 6 43.30 43.65 12.87
CA TYR A 6 42.94 43.51 11.46
C TYR A 6 42.68 42.06 10.99
N ARG A 7 43.11 41.05 11.77
CA ARG A 7 42.90 39.62 11.42
C ARG A 7 41.54 39.07 11.86
N TYR A 8 40.86 39.69 12.83
CA TYR A 8 39.55 39.22 13.28
C TYR A 8 38.39 39.65 12.35
N ILE A 9 38.52 40.80 11.68
CA ILE A 9 37.44 41.35 10.84
C ILE A 9 37.28 40.57 9.52
N ARG A 10 38.35 39.98 8.97
CA ARG A 10 38.26 39.21 7.72
C ARG A 10 37.76 37.78 7.88
N VAL A 11 37.89 37.18 9.07
CA VAL A 11 37.34 35.84 9.34
C VAL A 11 35.85 35.91 9.64
N SER A 12 35.37 36.98 10.29
CA SER A 12 33.93 37.16 10.55
C SER A 12 33.09 37.41 9.30
N ILE A 13 33.61 38.12 8.28
CA ILE A 13 32.85 38.39 7.05
C ILE A 13 32.74 37.13 6.17
N LEU A 14 33.75 36.25 6.19
CA LEU A 14 33.72 35.00 5.42
C LEU A 14 32.83 33.93 6.06
N LEU A 15 32.74 33.89 7.40
CA LEU A 15 31.82 32.99 8.13
C LEU A 15 30.36 33.42 8.02
N MET A 16 30.09 34.73 7.89
CA MET A 16 28.73 35.24 7.69
C MET A 16 28.18 34.92 6.28
N PHE A 17 29.04 34.83 5.27
CA PHE A 17 28.63 34.43 3.91
C PHE A 17 28.41 32.91 3.76
N VAL A 18 29.16 32.07 4.49
CA VAL A 18 28.90 30.62 4.53
C VAL A 18 27.62 30.30 5.30
N PHE A 19 27.27 31.11 6.31
CA PHE A 19 26.00 30.93 7.05
C PHE A 19 24.76 31.34 6.25
N PHE A 20 24.88 32.30 5.32
CA PHE A 20 23.75 32.74 4.49
C PHE A 20 23.51 31.87 3.23
N MET A 21 24.47 31.03 2.82
CA MET A 21 24.28 30.10 1.68
C MET A 21 23.61 28.77 2.06
N VAL A 22 23.44 28.49 3.35
CA VAL A 22 22.77 27.26 3.84
C VAL A 22 21.28 27.51 4.18
N ILE A 23 20.78 28.74 4.02
CA ILE A 23 19.37 29.09 4.25
C ILE A 23 18.72 29.62 2.97
N SER A 24 19.11 29.08 1.80
CA SER A 24 18.13 29.02 0.72
C SER A 24 17.16 27.90 1.10
N PRO A 25 15.91 28.19 1.51
CA PRO A 25 14.91 27.15 1.51
C PRO A 25 14.88 26.63 0.09
N ILE A 26 15.30 25.37 -0.06
CA ILE A 26 14.98 24.61 -1.24
C ILE A 26 13.45 24.61 -1.23
N LEU A 27 12.84 25.50 -2.01
CA LEU A 27 11.46 25.36 -2.48
C LEU A 27 11.45 24.17 -3.43
N SER A 28 11.77 23.00 -2.89
CA SER A 28 11.27 21.75 -3.40
C SER A 28 9.78 21.83 -3.17
N ASN A 29 9.00 21.82 -4.25
CA ASN A 29 7.60 21.39 -4.20
C ASN A 29 7.56 19.89 -3.86
N ALA A 30 8.15 19.50 -2.74
CA ALA A 30 7.73 18.32 -2.03
C ALA A 30 6.40 18.74 -1.42
N HIS A 31 5.30 18.17 -1.90
CA HIS A 31 4.11 18.05 -1.08
C HIS A 31 4.50 17.22 0.15
N GLU A 32 5.14 17.85 1.14
CA GLU A 32 5.13 17.37 2.51
C GLU A 32 3.65 17.27 2.87
N THR A 33 3.23 16.02 2.96
CA THR A 33 1.84 15.60 2.86
C THR A 33 1.19 15.94 4.19
N GLU A 34 0.63 17.16 4.29
CA GLU A 34 -0.21 17.49 5.44
C GLU A 34 -1.26 16.39 5.61
N TRP A 35 -1.32 15.84 6.82
CA TRP A 35 -2.22 14.75 7.16
C TRP A 35 -3.67 15.11 6.77
N PRO A 36 -4.34 14.36 5.86
CA PRO A 36 -5.63 14.76 5.32
C PRO A 36 -6.81 14.35 6.22
N GLY A 37 -6.69 14.54 7.53
CA GLY A 37 -7.61 14.02 8.55
C GLY A 37 -9.08 14.33 8.29
N GLU A 38 -9.43 15.59 8.04
CA GLU A 38 -10.82 15.99 7.77
C GLU A 38 -11.40 15.31 6.51
N LYS A 39 -10.57 15.17 5.46
CA LYS A 39 -10.95 14.51 4.20
C LYS A 39 -11.16 13.01 4.42
N LEU A 40 -10.33 12.39 5.25
CA LEU A 40 -10.44 10.98 5.63
C LEU A 40 -11.71 10.69 6.46
N ASP A 41 -11.97 11.51 7.47
CA ASP A 41 -13.17 11.40 8.32
C ASP A 41 -14.46 11.56 7.52
N ALA A 42 -14.46 12.43 6.50
CA ALA A 42 -15.59 12.59 5.59
C ALA A 42 -15.87 11.31 4.76
N ILE A 43 -14.85 10.49 4.48
CA ILE A 43 -14.98 9.26 3.71
C ILE A 43 -15.36 8.07 4.60
N PHE A 44 -14.67 7.90 5.73
CA PHE A 44 -14.95 6.86 6.71
C PHE A 44 -15.26 7.46 8.09
N PRO A 45 -16.47 8.01 8.31
CA PRO A 45 -16.83 8.65 9.58
C PRO A 45 -16.90 7.70 10.77
N LYS A 46 -16.87 6.37 10.52
CA LYS A 46 -16.82 5.33 11.55
C LYS A 46 -15.39 4.88 11.87
N ALA A 47 -14.38 5.38 11.16
CA ALA A 47 -12.99 5.09 11.48
C ALA A 47 -12.62 5.76 12.80
N LYS A 48 -11.79 5.08 13.60
CA LYS A 48 -11.18 5.62 14.82
C LYS A 48 -9.73 6.03 14.61
N LYS A 49 -9.07 5.38 13.66
CA LYS A 49 -7.68 5.62 13.29
C LYS A 49 -7.55 5.37 11.79
N PHE A 50 -6.62 6.09 11.17
CA PHE A 50 -6.13 5.76 9.85
C PHE A 50 -4.67 5.35 9.94
N VAL A 51 -4.30 4.30 9.23
CA VAL A 51 -2.92 3.84 9.09
C VAL A 51 -2.44 4.22 7.69
N GLN A 52 -1.34 4.97 7.61
CA GLN A 52 -0.76 5.36 6.34
C GLN A 52 0.19 4.28 5.81
N ARG A 53 0.06 3.93 4.53
CA ARG A 53 0.94 3.01 3.81
C ARG A 53 1.50 3.69 2.58
N ASN A 54 2.83 3.79 2.52
CA ASN A 54 3.54 4.38 1.38
C ASN A 54 4.09 3.24 0.52
N VAL A 55 3.62 3.15 -0.72
CA VAL A 55 4.06 2.09 -1.65
C VAL A 55 4.80 2.71 -2.82
N VAL A 56 5.82 2.02 -3.35
CA VAL A 56 6.47 2.37 -4.61
C VAL A 56 6.07 1.33 -5.65
N LEU A 57 5.51 1.79 -6.77
CA LEU A 57 5.13 0.90 -7.87
C LEU A 57 6.36 0.46 -8.67
N THR A 58 6.51 -0.84 -8.89
CA THR A 58 7.51 -1.39 -9.82
C THR A 58 7.13 -1.05 -11.27
N LYS A 59 8.11 -1.17 -12.19
CA LYS A 59 7.87 -0.88 -13.62
C LYS A 59 6.81 -1.80 -14.22
N GLU A 60 6.77 -3.06 -13.80
CA GLU A 60 5.78 -4.05 -14.24
C GLU A 60 4.38 -3.66 -13.77
N LYS A 61 4.24 -3.25 -12.50
CA LYS A 61 2.97 -2.78 -11.93
C LYS A 61 2.48 -1.52 -12.64
N ILE A 62 3.38 -0.55 -12.87
CA ILE A 62 3.06 0.66 -13.66
C ILE A 62 2.54 0.27 -15.04
N ALA A 63 3.25 -0.58 -15.78
CA ALA A 63 2.85 -0.97 -17.13
C ALA A 63 1.48 -1.68 -17.15
N SER A 64 1.21 -2.54 -16.16
CA SER A 64 -0.08 -3.22 -16.00
C SER A 64 -1.22 -2.24 -15.72
N ILE A 65 -1.02 -1.30 -14.78
CA ILE A 65 -2.00 -0.27 -14.43
C ILE A 65 -2.30 0.62 -15.65
N GLU A 66 -1.27 1.09 -16.35
CA GLU A 66 -1.43 1.96 -17.52
C GLU A 66 -2.16 1.27 -18.67
N LYS A 67 -1.90 -0.03 -18.88
CA LYS A 67 -2.60 -0.85 -19.86
C LYS A 67 -4.10 -0.91 -19.56
N GLU A 68 -4.48 -1.10 -18.30
CA GLU A 68 -5.88 -1.21 -17.87
C GLU A 68 -6.62 0.15 -17.91
N LEU A 69 -5.89 1.23 -17.60
CA LEU A 69 -6.43 2.59 -17.67
C LEU A 69 -6.53 3.10 -19.11
N GLY A 70 -5.64 2.64 -20.00
CA GLY A 70 -5.50 3.17 -21.35
C GLY A 70 -4.75 4.51 -21.40
N SER A 71 -4.06 4.88 -20.31
CA SER A 71 -3.34 6.15 -20.17
C SER A 71 -2.12 5.99 -19.27
N LYS A 72 -1.13 6.87 -19.45
CA LYS A 72 0.06 6.94 -18.60
C LYS A 72 -0.30 7.43 -17.19
N LEU A 73 0.37 6.86 -16.18
CA LEU A 73 0.36 7.38 -14.82
C LEU A 73 1.20 8.65 -14.74
N ARG A 74 0.87 9.53 -13.80
CA ARG A 74 1.73 10.66 -13.43
C ARG A 74 2.86 10.14 -12.53
N GLN A 75 3.97 10.86 -12.44
CA GLN A 75 5.13 10.40 -11.65
C GLN A 75 4.81 10.25 -10.16
N GLU A 76 3.95 11.12 -9.65
CA GLU A 76 3.37 11.14 -8.32
C GLU A 76 2.51 9.89 -8.05
N ASP A 77 1.83 9.35 -9.06
CA ASP A 77 1.05 8.12 -8.93
C ASP A 77 1.93 6.87 -8.80
N HIS A 78 3.25 6.98 -9.04
CA HIS A 78 4.18 5.87 -8.84
C HIS A 78 4.47 5.63 -7.35
N LYS A 79 4.09 6.58 -6.48
CA LYS A 79 4.29 6.48 -5.03
C LYS A 79 2.97 6.69 -4.28
N PRO A 80 1.95 5.84 -4.50
CA PRO A 80 0.65 6.02 -3.88
C PRO A 80 0.74 5.91 -2.35
N ILE A 81 -0.02 6.77 -1.69
CA ILE A 81 -0.19 6.77 -0.23
C ILE A 81 -1.60 6.28 0.08
N PHE A 82 -1.70 5.13 0.72
CA PHE A 82 -2.97 4.57 1.15
C PHE A 82 -3.24 4.91 2.61
N TYR A 83 -4.49 5.20 2.92
CA TYR A 83 -4.95 5.41 4.28
C TYR A 83 -5.95 4.31 4.64
N ILE A 84 -5.52 3.35 5.44
CA ILE A 84 -6.33 2.22 5.88
C ILE A 84 -7.19 2.68 7.06
N ALA A 85 -8.50 2.66 6.89
CA ALA A 85 -9.47 3.02 7.92
C ALA A 85 -9.63 1.87 8.92
N MET A 86 -9.47 2.14 10.21
CA MET A 86 -9.57 1.16 11.30
C MET A 86 -10.79 1.45 12.18
N ASN A 87 -11.54 0.42 12.56
CA ASN A 87 -12.67 0.55 13.51
C ASN A 87 -12.22 0.52 14.98
N GLU A 88 -13.20 0.55 15.90
CA GLU A 88 -12.96 0.48 17.35
C GLU A 88 -12.23 -0.78 17.81
N GLN A 89 -12.43 -1.89 17.10
CA GLN A 89 -11.81 -3.19 17.36
C GLN A 89 -10.45 -3.34 16.67
N LYS A 90 -9.87 -2.25 16.16
CA LYS A 90 -8.63 -2.24 15.36
C LYS A 90 -8.68 -3.17 14.13
N LYS A 91 -9.87 -3.38 13.56
CA LYS A 91 -10.02 -4.09 12.29
C LYS A 91 -10.08 -3.11 11.13
N PRO A 92 -9.43 -3.41 9.98
CA PRO A 92 -9.56 -2.60 8.79
C PRO A 92 -11.00 -2.67 8.26
N ILE A 93 -11.56 -1.51 7.92
CA ILE A 93 -12.91 -1.38 7.36
C ILE A 93 -12.92 -0.81 5.94
N GLY A 94 -11.75 -0.39 5.45
CA GLY A 94 -11.55 0.07 4.10
C GLY A 94 -10.21 0.78 3.93
N LEU A 95 -9.99 1.28 2.72
CA LEU A 95 -8.83 2.09 2.36
C LEU A 95 -9.28 3.35 1.63
N VAL A 96 -8.50 4.41 1.76
CA VAL A 96 -8.65 5.65 0.97
C VAL A 96 -7.40 5.87 0.15
N LEU A 97 -7.58 6.24 -1.11
CA LEU A 97 -6.51 6.74 -1.97
C LEU A 97 -6.91 8.12 -2.49
N PHE A 98 -5.98 9.07 -2.42
CA PHE A 98 -6.08 10.35 -3.08
C PHE A 98 -5.46 10.23 -4.47
N VAL A 99 -6.19 10.67 -5.48
CA VAL A 99 -5.75 10.58 -6.86
C VAL A 99 -6.13 11.83 -7.62
N ASP A 100 -5.26 12.18 -8.55
CA ASP A 100 -5.50 13.28 -9.46
C ASP A 100 -5.78 12.76 -10.87
N VAL A 101 -6.63 13.49 -11.59
CA VAL A 101 -6.91 13.25 -13.01
C VAL A 101 -6.87 14.56 -13.79
N LYS A 102 -6.62 14.47 -15.09
CA LYS A 102 -6.62 15.64 -15.98
C LYS A 102 -8.02 15.87 -16.55
N GLY A 103 -8.63 17.01 -16.19
CA GLY A 103 -9.85 17.53 -16.77
C GLY A 103 -9.59 18.55 -17.89
N PRO A 104 -10.66 19.01 -18.58
CA PRO A 104 -10.59 20.04 -19.62
C PRO A 104 -9.93 21.36 -19.23
N ARG A 105 -10.08 21.78 -17.97
CA ARG A 105 -9.63 23.08 -17.43
C ARG A 105 -8.48 22.96 -16.44
N GLY A 106 -7.97 21.76 -16.20
CA GLY A 106 -6.84 21.52 -15.32
C GLY A 106 -6.93 20.19 -14.59
N THR A 107 -6.11 20.05 -13.56
CA THR A 107 -6.15 18.91 -12.66
C THR A 107 -7.45 18.94 -11.84
N ILE A 108 -8.00 17.75 -11.60
CA ILE A 108 -9.10 17.49 -10.68
C ILE A 108 -8.54 16.56 -9.60
N ASP A 109 -8.52 17.05 -8.38
CA ASP A 109 -8.00 16.33 -7.22
C ASP A 109 -9.17 15.68 -6.49
N GLY A 110 -9.05 14.39 -6.21
CA GLY A 110 -10.10 13.63 -5.56
C GLY A 110 -9.58 12.56 -4.63
N ALA A 111 -10.53 11.92 -3.95
CA ALA A 111 -10.25 10.72 -3.18
C ALA A 111 -11.37 9.71 -3.32
N VAL A 112 -11.01 8.46 -3.13
CA VAL A 112 -11.93 7.34 -3.22
C VAL A 112 -11.71 6.44 -2.01
N GLY A 113 -12.78 6.17 -1.30
CA GLY A 113 -12.81 5.12 -0.29
C GLY A 113 -13.27 3.80 -0.91
N LEU A 114 -12.55 2.71 -0.64
CA LEU A 114 -12.97 1.34 -0.94
C LEU A 114 -13.21 0.59 0.36
N ASN A 115 -14.24 -0.25 0.42
CA ASN A 115 -14.40 -1.21 1.51
C ASN A 115 -13.45 -2.41 1.34
N MET A 116 -13.41 -3.29 2.35
CA MET A 116 -12.60 -4.51 2.32
C MET A 116 -12.95 -5.50 1.20
N LYS A 117 -14.06 -5.31 0.50
CA LYS A 117 -14.47 -6.11 -0.67
C LYS A 117 -14.06 -5.47 -2.00
N GLY A 118 -13.28 -4.38 -1.98
CA GLY A 118 -12.86 -3.66 -3.18
C GLY A 118 -14.01 -2.91 -3.87
N LYS A 119 -15.07 -2.56 -3.14
CA LYS A 119 -16.19 -1.75 -3.64
C LYS A 119 -16.08 -0.31 -3.17
N VAL A 120 -16.38 0.62 -4.06
CA VAL A 120 -16.37 2.06 -3.79
C VAL A 120 -17.43 2.41 -2.74
N VAL A 121 -17.02 2.99 -1.62
CA VAL A 121 -17.94 3.50 -0.60
C VAL A 121 -18.24 4.97 -0.78
N LYS A 122 -17.29 5.73 -1.30
CA LYS A 122 -17.42 7.16 -1.53
C LYS A 122 -16.37 7.65 -2.52
N VAL A 123 -16.79 8.59 -3.37
CA VAL A 123 -15.91 9.40 -4.22
C VAL A 123 -16.07 10.84 -3.76
N ALA A 124 -14.97 11.55 -3.62
CA ALA A 124 -14.92 12.96 -3.29
C ALA A 124 -14.04 13.70 -4.30
N VAL A 125 -14.46 14.89 -4.68
CA VAL A 125 -13.69 15.82 -5.52
C VAL A 125 -13.45 17.07 -4.67
N TYR A 126 -12.19 17.51 -4.58
CA TYR A 126 -11.77 18.59 -3.68
C TYR A 126 -11.37 19.85 -4.44
N GLU A 127 -10.33 19.77 -5.28
CA GLU A 127 -9.79 20.92 -6.00
C GLU A 127 -9.96 20.71 -7.50
N HIS A 128 -10.57 21.67 -8.18
CA HIS A 128 -10.73 21.66 -9.63
C HIS A 128 -11.01 23.05 -10.19
N LYS A 129 -10.88 23.17 -11.52
CA LYS A 129 -11.27 24.37 -12.29
C LYS A 129 -12.49 24.14 -13.18
N GLU A 130 -13.11 22.95 -13.05
CA GLU A 130 -14.34 22.57 -13.74
C GLU A 130 -15.59 23.16 -13.09
N SER A 131 -16.76 22.87 -13.64
CA SER A 131 -18.06 23.19 -13.03
C SER A 131 -18.29 22.38 -11.75
N ASP A 132 -18.70 23.01 -10.65
CA ASP A 132 -19.00 22.37 -9.36
C ASP A 132 -20.03 21.23 -9.46
N ALA A 133 -20.83 21.19 -10.52
CA ALA A 133 -21.77 20.11 -10.77
C ALA A 133 -21.09 18.72 -10.90
N ILE A 134 -19.81 18.68 -11.31
CA ILE A 134 -19.01 17.44 -11.37
C ILE A 134 -18.56 16.94 -9.98
N ALA A 135 -18.62 17.80 -8.96
CA ALA A 135 -18.37 17.44 -7.57
C ALA A 135 -19.69 17.23 -6.77
N SER A 136 -20.85 17.30 -7.44
CA SER A 136 -22.13 17.17 -6.76
C SER A 136 -22.37 15.75 -6.27
N ASP A 137 -23.00 15.64 -5.08
CA ASP A 137 -23.46 14.37 -4.52
C ASP A 137 -24.27 13.53 -5.51
N LYS A 138 -25.15 14.18 -6.30
CA LYS A 138 -25.98 13.49 -7.29
C LYS A 138 -25.11 12.76 -8.30
N PHE A 139 -24.08 13.42 -8.82
CA PHE A 139 -23.20 12.82 -9.82
C PHE A 139 -22.27 11.77 -9.20
N LEU A 140 -21.64 12.07 -8.06
CA LEU A 140 -20.65 11.19 -7.43
C LEU A 140 -21.25 9.90 -6.84
N LYS A 141 -22.52 9.91 -6.41
CA LYS A 141 -23.20 8.72 -5.88
C LYS A 141 -23.33 7.59 -6.90
N GLN A 142 -23.24 7.88 -8.20
CA GLN A 142 -23.27 6.87 -9.27
C GLN A 142 -22.09 5.89 -9.22
N PHE A 143 -21.03 6.23 -8.50
CA PHE A 143 -19.85 5.39 -8.35
C PHE A 143 -19.89 4.45 -7.15
N ILE A 144 -20.82 4.66 -6.21
CA ILE A 144 -20.94 3.83 -5.00
C ILE A 144 -21.29 2.39 -5.39
N ASP A 145 -20.71 1.42 -4.66
CA ASP A 145 -20.83 -0.03 -4.85
C ASP A 145 -20.24 -0.59 -6.16
N LYS A 146 -19.68 0.27 -7.02
CA LYS A 146 -18.87 -0.19 -8.15
C LYS A 146 -17.54 -0.78 -7.68
N GLY A 147 -17.10 -1.82 -8.37
CA GLY A 147 -15.84 -2.52 -8.18
C GLY A 147 -15.05 -2.59 -9.48
N ILE A 148 -13.98 -3.37 -9.47
CA ILE A 148 -12.98 -3.39 -10.55
C ILE A 148 -13.51 -3.88 -11.90
N ASP A 149 -14.55 -4.73 -11.90
CA ASP A 149 -15.15 -5.29 -13.10
C ASP A 149 -16.31 -4.45 -13.64
N ASP A 150 -16.76 -3.46 -12.87
CA ASP A 150 -17.84 -2.58 -13.27
C ASP A 150 -17.36 -1.55 -14.30
N ALA A 151 -18.23 -1.22 -15.24
CA ALA A 151 -17.93 -0.22 -16.24
C ALA A 151 -18.14 1.22 -15.71
N PHE A 152 -17.26 2.11 -16.17
CA PHE A 152 -17.20 3.53 -15.80
C PHE A 152 -17.39 4.43 -17.03
N LYS A 153 -18.02 3.93 -18.10
CA LYS A 153 -18.15 4.68 -19.35
C LYS A 153 -19.26 5.72 -19.18
N VAL A 154 -18.86 6.99 -19.21
CA VAL A 154 -19.81 8.11 -19.16
C VAL A 154 -20.69 8.11 -20.40
N SER A 155 -21.96 8.44 -20.21
CA SER A 155 -23.08 8.37 -21.16
C SER A 155 -23.65 6.97 -21.42
N ASP A 156 -22.97 5.92 -20.97
CA ASP A 156 -23.47 4.54 -21.05
C ASP A 156 -23.82 4.01 -19.65
N ASP A 157 -22.83 3.97 -18.75
CA ASP A 157 -22.95 3.45 -17.38
C ASP A 157 -23.10 4.54 -16.31
N ILE A 158 -22.62 5.75 -16.62
CA ILE A 158 -22.62 6.91 -15.73
C ILE A 158 -23.30 8.07 -16.46
N GLU A 159 -24.37 8.62 -15.88
CA GLU A 159 -25.02 9.81 -16.39
C GLU A 159 -24.07 11.01 -16.30
N ALA A 160 -23.76 11.61 -17.45
CA ALA A 160 -22.91 12.79 -17.52
C ALA A 160 -23.60 14.02 -16.91
N VAL A 161 -22.82 14.92 -16.33
CA VAL A 161 -23.31 16.25 -16.02
C VAL A 161 -23.53 17.00 -17.35
N LYS A 162 -24.75 17.48 -17.58
CA LYS A 162 -25.15 18.15 -18.82
C LYS A 162 -24.21 19.31 -19.18
N GLY A 163 -23.63 19.27 -20.38
CA GLY A 163 -22.70 20.27 -20.89
C GLY A 163 -21.31 20.21 -20.25
N GLN A 164 -21.02 19.16 -19.49
CA GLN A 164 -19.74 18.91 -18.81
C GLN A 164 -19.29 17.46 -19.06
N GLU A 165 -19.53 16.93 -20.26
CA GLU A 165 -19.33 15.52 -20.60
C GLU A 165 -17.86 15.10 -20.48
N GLU A 166 -16.92 15.92 -20.95
CA GLU A 166 -15.48 15.64 -20.85
C GLU A 166 -14.97 15.73 -19.40
N ALA A 167 -15.46 16.68 -18.62
CA ALA A 167 -15.14 16.76 -17.19
C ALA A 167 -15.72 15.57 -16.41
N SER A 168 -16.93 15.13 -16.78
CA SER A 168 -17.56 13.93 -16.22
C SER A 168 -16.73 12.67 -16.51
N LYS A 169 -16.20 12.54 -17.74
CA LYS A 169 -15.28 11.45 -18.11
C LYS A 169 -14.00 11.48 -17.28
N ALA A 170 -13.43 12.66 -17.07
CA ALA A 170 -12.25 12.81 -16.21
C ALA A 170 -12.55 12.35 -14.78
N VAL A 171 -13.65 12.81 -14.18
CA VAL A 171 -14.04 12.38 -12.82
C VAL A 171 -14.31 10.88 -12.74
N ALA A 172 -14.90 10.25 -13.76
CA ALA A 172 -15.09 8.80 -13.78
C ALA A 172 -13.77 8.00 -13.74
N LEU A 173 -12.64 8.61 -14.15
CA LEU A 173 -11.31 8.00 -14.00
C LEU A 173 -10.82 7.96 -12.56
N ILE A 174 -11.29 8.83 -11.66
CA ILE A 174 -10.86 8.86 -10.25
C ILE A 174 -11.13 7.50 -9.54
N PRO A 175 -12.37 6.97 -9.51
CA PRO A 175 -12.64 5.65 -8.94
C PRO A 175 -12.03 4.51 -9.75
N LYS A 176 -12.03 4.59 -11.10
CA LYS A 176 -11.39 3.55 -11.94
C LYS A 176 -9.90 3.42 -11.63
N LYS A 177 -9.17 4.53 -11.59
CA LYS A 177 -7.74 4.60 -11.26
C LYS A 177 -7.47 4.07 -9.87
N THR A 178 -8.27 4.46 -8.87
CA THR A 178 -8.12 3.96 -7.51
C THR A 178 -8.30 2.44 -7.44
N LEU A 179 -9.34 1.90 -8.09
CA LEU A 179 -9.57 0.47 -8.14
C LEU A 179 -8.40 -0.26 -8.81
N VAL A 180 -7.94 0.18 -9.98
CA VAL A 180 -6.85 -0.48 -10.71
C VAL A 180 -5.55 -0.46 -9.90
N ILE A 181 -5.18 0.67 -9.30
CA ILE A 181 -3.98 0.76 -8.45
C ILE A 181 -4.13 -0.14 -7.21
N SER A 182 -5.29 -0.13 -6.55
CA SER A 182 -5.53 -0.93 -5.34
C SER A 182 -5.50 -2.43 -5.63
N TYR A 183 -6.00 -2.89 -6.78
CA TYR A 183 -5.93 -4.29 -7.20
C TYR A 183 -4.52 -4.71 -7.66
N ALA A 184 -3.74 -3.80 -8.23
CA ALA A 184 -2.35 -4.10 -8.56
C ALA A 184 -1.46 -4.27 -7.31
N LEU A 185 -1.91 -3.78 -6.15
CA LEU A 185 -1.12 -3.75 -4.92
C LEU A 185 -1.64 -4.68 -3.82
N PHE A 186 -2.94 -4.68 -3.55
CA PHE A 186 -3.49 -5.34 -2.36
C PHE A 186 -4.61 -6.33 -2.68
N LEU A 187 -5.37 -6.11 -3.76
CA LEU A 187 -6.58 -6.88 -4.03
C LEU A 187 -6.39 -7.80 -5.23
N LYS A 188 -6.49 -9.12 -5.04
CA LYS A 188 -6.45 -10.09 -6.15
C LYS A 188 -7.77 -10.02 -6.93
N ARG A 189 -7.72 -9.88 -8.27
CA ARG A 189 -8.92 -10.05 -9.11
C ARG A 189 -9.33 -11.52 -9.10
N LYS A 190 -10.63 -11.80 -8.94
CA LYS A 190 -11.15 -13.12 -9.35
C LYS A 190 -10.97 -13.20 -10.88
N PRO A 191 -10.45 -14.30 -11.45
CA PRO A 191 -10.25 -14.40 -12.90
C PRO A 191 -11.57 -14.15 -13.62
N LYS A 192 -11.61 -13.20 -14.56
CA LYS A 192 -12.74 -13.08 -15.49
C LYS A 192 -12.84 -14.40 -16.24
N THR A 193 -14.04 -14.97 -16.30
CA THR A 193 -14.33 -16.20 -17.05
C THR A 193 -14.36 -15.88 -18.54
N ASP A 194 -13.22 -15.47 -19.08
CA ASP A 194 -12.94 -15.51 -20.50
C ASP A 194 -11.91 -16.62 -20.71
N VAL A 195 -12.19 -17.47 -21.69
CA VAL A 195 -11.45 -18.70 -21.98
C VAL A 195 -10.01 -18.34 -22.37
N GLU A 196 -9.12 -18.34 -21.40
CA GLU A 196 -7.68 -18.31 -21.64
C GLU A 196 -7.01 -19.35 -20.73
N LYS A 197 -6.17 -20.17 -21.35
CA LYS A 197 -5.63 -21.43 -20.82
C LYS A 197 -5.07 -21.25 -19.40
N LYS A 198 -5.51 -22.13 -18.49
CA LYS A 198 -4.81 -22.41 -17.23
C LYS A 198 -3.30 -22.48 -17.48
N PRO A 199 -2.47 -21.68 -16.79
CA PRO A 199 -1.16 -22.17 -16.41
C PRO A 199 -1.42 -23.41 -15.56
N GLN A 200 -0.74 -24.51 -15.87
CA GLN A 200 -0.58 -25.58 -14.89
C GLN A 200 -0.04 -24.96 -13.59
N PRO A 201 -0.41 -25.49 -12.41
CA PRO A 201 0.31 -25.15 -11.19
C PRO A 201 1.77 -25.52 -11.45
N GLU A 202 2.59 -24.53 -11.73
CA GLU A 202 4.03 -24.69 -11.59
C GLU A 202 4.23 -24.99 -10.10
N GLU A 203 4.78 -26.17 -9.81
CA GLU A 203 5.30 -26.45 -8.48
C GLU A 203 6.14 -25.23 -8.06
N PRO A 204 5.98 -24.72 -6.83
CA PRO A 204 6.75 -23.57 -6.38
C PRO A 204 8.23 -23.91 -6.57
N SER A 205 8.88 -23.30 -7.55
CA SER A 205 10.33 -23.39 -7.65
C SER A 205 10.87 -22.82 -6.34
N GLU A 206 11.82 -23.51 -5.72
CA GLU A 206 12.49 -23.05 -4.50
C GLU A 206 13.36 -21.79 -4.73
N GLU A 207 13.18 -21.10 -5.87
CA GLU A 207 13.93 -19.90 -6.20
C GLU A 207 13.46 -18.75 -5.30
N LEU A 208 14.41 -18.20 -4.55
CA LEU A 208 14.19 -17.04 -3.70
C LEU A 208 13.83 -15.84 -4.60
N PRO A 209 12.92 -14.95 -4.14
CA PRO A 209 12.57 -13.78 -4.93
C PRO A 209 13.79 -12.89 -5.14
N GLU A 210 13.97 -12.37 -6.36
CA GLU A 210 14.93 -11.30 -6.62
C GLU A 210 14.36 -10.00 -6.04
N VAL A 211 14.91 -9.57 -4.89
CA VAL A 211 14.52 -8.35 -4.17
C VAL A 211 15.76 -7.49 -3.93
N GLU A 212 15.65 -6.17 -4.10
CA GLU A 212 16.78 -5.25 -4.02
C GLU A 212 17.21 -5.00 -2.57
N ASP A 213 16.26 -5.00 -1.63
CA ASP A 213 16.51 -4.75 -0.21
C ASP A 213 15.54 -5.52 0.73
N LEU A 214 15.84 -5.47 2.03
CA LEU A 214 15.02 -6.12 3.07
C LEU A 214 13.60 -5.56 3.12
N LYS A 215 13.40 -4.27 2.79
CA LYS A 215 12.09 -3.63 2.82
C LYS A 215 11.19 -4.20 1.73
N GLU A 216 11.71 -4.43 0.53
CA GLU A 216 10.98 -5.11 -0.55
C GLU A 216 10.59 -6.54 -0.15
N LEU A 217 11.52 -7.28 0.48
CA LEU A 217 11.20 -8.62 0.99
C LEU A 217 10.09 -8.58 2.04
N MET A 218 10.13 -7.62 2.97
CA MET A 218 9.10 -7.47 3.99
C MET A 218 7.73 -7.15 3.39
N ILE A 219 7.65 -6.35 2.32
CA ILE A 219 6.40 -6.09 1.60
C ILE A 219 5.82 -7.38 1.03
N LEU A 220 6.64 -8.22 0.37
CA LEU A 220 6.19 -9.52 -0.14
C LEU A 220 5.68 -10.43 0.99
N MET A 221 6.34 -10.42 2.15
CA MET A 221 5.90 -11.18 3.31
C MET A 221 4.56 -10.66 3.87
N VAL A 222 4.36 -9.34 3.92
CA VAL A 222 3.09 -8.75 4.38
C VAL A 222 1.93 -9.14 3.45
N ASP A 223 2.15 -9.14 2.13
CA ASP A 223 1.13 -9.56 1.16
C ASP A 223 0.67 -11.01 1.40
N GLU A 224 1.62 -11.94 1.58
CA GLU A 224 1.31 -13.34 1.83
C GLU A 224 0.71 -13.56 3.24
N TYR A 225 1.11 -12.77 4.25
CA TYR A 225 0.48 -12.76 5.56
C TYR A 225 -1.02 -12.41 5.48
N PHE A 226 -1.38 -11.38 4.71
CA PHE A 226 -2.79 -10.97 4.56
C PHE A 226 -3.62 -12.02 3.83
N VAL A 227 -3.06 -12.77 2.87
CA VAL A 227 -3.76 -13.89 2.23
C VAL A 227 -4.16 -14.95 3.27
N ILE A 228 -3.27 -15.28 4.20
CA ILE A 228 -3.56 -16.24 5.27
C ILE A 228 -4.59 -15.66 6.25
N TYR A 229 -4.44 -14.38 6.60
CA TYR A 229 -5.38 -13.69 7.50
C TYR A 229 -6.80 -13.64 6.93
N ASP A 230 -6.95 -13.31 5.65
CA ASP A 230 -8.24 -13.27 4.95
C ASP A 230 -8.90 -14.65 4.92
N TYR A 231 -8.11 -15.72 4.76
CA TYR A 231 -8.63 -17.08 4.87
C TYR A 231 -9.20 -17.38 6.26
N PHE A 232 -8.56 -16.90 7.33
CA PHE A 232 -9.07 -17.06 8.70
C PHE A 232 -10.38 -16.32 8.98
N ASP A 233 -10.64 -15.20 8.28
CA ASP A 233 -11.84 -14.38 8.45
C ASP A 233 -12.99 -14.83 7.54
N THR A 234 -12.68 -15.24 6.30
CA THR A 234 -13.68 -15.56 5.29
C THR A 234 -13.95 -17.05 5.11
N GLU A 235 -13.03 -17.92 5.56
CA GLU A 235 -13.00 -19.36 5.28
C GLU A 235 -12.97 -19.71 3.77
N GLU A 236 -12.74 -18.73 2.89
CA GLU A 236 -12.57 -18.88 1.44
C GLU A 236 -11.08 -18.79 1.06
N GLY A 237 -10.63 -19.54 0.04
CA GLY A 237 -9.25 -19.43 -0.48
C GLY A 237 -8.21 -20.32 0.21
N LYS A 238 -8.60 -21.54 0.62
CA LYS A 238 -7.71 -22.51 1.28
C LYS A 238 -6.42 -22.76 0.51
N THR A 239 -6.50 -23.00 -0.80
CA THR A 239 -5.32 -23.31 -1.63
C THR A 239 -4.36 -22.13 -1.65
N GLU A 240 -4.88 -20.92 -1.79
CA GLU A 240 -4.12 -19.67 -1.78
C GLU A 240 -3.43 -19.45 -0.43
N ALA A 241 -4.10 -19.74 0.69
CA ALA A 241 -3.53 -19.63 2.03
C ALA A 241 -2.40 -20.64 2.28
N VAL A 242 -2.53 -21.88 1.78
CA VAL A 242 -1.46 -22.89 1.84
C VAL A 242 -0.24 -22.42 1.06
N GLU A 243 -0.44 -21.94 -0.18
CA GLU A 243 0.66 -21.45 -1.00
C GLU A 243 1.31 -20.19 -0.41
N ALA A 244 0.52 -19.28 0.16
CA ALA A 244 1.02 -18.12 0.88
C ALA A 244 1.89 -18.53 2.09
N ALA A 245 1.47 -19.52 2.88
CA ALA A 245 2.26 -20.04 3.99
C ALA A 245 3.58 -20.68 3.54
N LYS A 246 3.56 -21.43 2.43
CA LYS A 246 4.78 -21.98 1.81
C LYS A 246 5.73 -20.87 1.35
N LYS A 247 5.21 -19.84 0.67
CA LYS A 247 6.01 -18.67 0.25
C LYS A 247 6.61 -17.91 1.42
N LEU A 248 5.86 -17.68 2.49
CA LEU A 248 6.39 -17.06 3.70
C LEU A 248 7.57 -17.86 4.29
N ALA A 249 7.47 -19.19 4.29
CA ALA A 249 8.56 -20.04 4.75
C ALA A 249 9.81 -19.91 3.85
N THR A 250 9.62 -19.72 2.55
CA THR A 250 10.69 -19.44 1.58
C THR A 250 11.30 -18.05 1.79
N TYR A 251 10.47 -17.00 1.88
CA TYR A 251 10.92 -15.62 2.10
C TYR A 251 11.70 -15.46 3.39
N THR A 252 11.31 -16.19 4.45
CA THR A 252 12.05 -16.22 5.72
C THR A 252 13.52 -16.60 5.52
N LYS A 253 13.83 -17.50 4.59
CA LYS A 253 15.22 -17.87 4.27
C LYS A 253 15.97 -16.77 3.51
N ALA A 254 15.28 -15.96 2.73
CA ALA A 254 15.88 -14.82 2.03
C ALA A 254 16.29 -13.71 3.00
N ILE A 255 15.66 -13.62 4.18
CA ILE A 255 15.97 -12.58 5.17
C ILE A 255 17.47 -12.64 5.58
N SER A 256 18.06 -13.83 5.68
CA SER A 256 19.48 -13.99 6.04
C SER A 256 20.46 -13.49 4.97
N GLN A 257 19.98 -13.18 3.76
CA GLN A 257 20.80 -12.62 2.67
C GLN A 257 21.02 -11.11 2.82
N PHE A 258 20.23 -10.45 3.67
CA PHE A 258 20.38 -9.04 3.98
C PHE A 258 21.29 -8.85 5.19
N GLU A 259 21.98 -7.70 5.27
CA GLU A 259 22.86 -7.40 6.41
C GLU A 259 22.07 -7.58 7.73
N PRO A 260 22.63 -8.34 8.69
CA PRO A 260 21.96 -8.54 9.97
C PRO A 260 21.71 -7.18 10.63
N PRO A 261 20.60 -7.03 11.38
CA PRO A 261 20.37 -5.81 12.16
C PRO A 261 21.55 -5.57 13.10
N LYS A 262 21.70 -4.33 13.58
CA LYS A 262 22.83 -3.70 14.29
C LYS A 262 23.58 -4.52 15.40
N ASN A 263 23.14 -5.72 15.74
CA ASN A 263 23.69 -6.66 16.72
C ASN A 263 24.36 -7.87 16.01
N ALA A 264 25.47 -7.63 15.30
CA ALA A 264 26.20 -8.67 14.56
C ALA A 264 26.75 -9.82 15.44
N ASP A 265 26.78 -9.64 16.76
CA ASP A 265 27.15 -10.65 17.76
C ASP A 265 26.05 -11.69 18.06
N GLN A 266 24.83 -11.49 17.54
CA GLN A 266 23.67 -12.37 17.78
C GLN A 266 23.25 -13.19 16.54
N GLN A 267 24.15 -13.37 15.58
CA GLN A 267 23.86 -14.03 14.31
C GLN A 267 23.34 -15.47 14.49
N GLU A 268 23.85 -16.22 15.47
CA GLU A 268 23.39 -17.59 15.76
C GLU A 268 21.93 -17.62 16.28
N GLU A 269 21.59 -16.74 17.22
CA GLU A 269 20.24 -16.62 17.80
C GLU A 269 19.22 -16.18 16.72
N TYR A 270 19.66 -15.31 15.82
CA TYR A 270 18.86 -14.83 14.69
C TYR A 270 18.54 -15.96 13.69
N VAL A 271 19.56 -16.72 13.29
CA VAL A 271 19.40 -17.87 12.39
C VAL A 271 18.50 -18.94 13.03
N GLU A 272 18.67 -19.22 14.32
CA GLU A 272 17.81 -20.17 15.04
C GLU A 272 16.33 -19.73 15.02
N MET A 273 16.06 -18.45 15.23
CA MET A 273 14.69 -17.91 15.16
C MET A 273 14.11 -17.97 13.75
N GLN A 274 14.90 -17.67 12.72
CA GLN A 274 14.48 -17.79 11.31
C GLN A 274 14.15 -19.24 10.95
N ASP A 275 15.00 -20.20 11.33
CA ASP A 275 14.78 -21.62 11.09
C ASP A 275 13.53 -22.12 11.80
N LYS A 276 13.33 -21.69 13.06
CA LYS A 276 12.14 -22.01 13.84
C LYS A 276 10.88 -21.44 13.17
N PHE A 277 10.92 -20.19 12.72
CA PHE A 277 9.81 -19.53 12.04
C PHE A 277 9.48 -20.21 10.71
N SER A 278 10.48 -20.47 9.88
CA SER A 278 10.34 -21.18 8.60
C SER A 278 9.74 -22.58 8.79
N LYS A 279 10.22 -23.33 9.80
CA LYS A 279 9.67 -24.64 10.16
C LYS A 279 8.21 -24.57 10.58
N MET A 280 7.85 -23.63 11.46
CA MET A 280 6.48 -23.48 11.93
C MET A 280 5.52 -23.11 10.79
N LEU A 281 5.95 -22.27 9.84
CA LEU A 281 5.16 -21.94 8.65
C LEU A 281 4.92 -23.14 7.74
N LYS A 282 5.92 -24.01 7.57
CA LYS A 282 5.76 -25.27 6.79
C LYS A 282 4.79 -26.23 7.46
N GLU A 283 4.96 -26.47 8.77
CA GLU A 283 4.05 -27.32 9.54
C GLU A 283 2.61 -26.77 9.53
N PHE A 284 2.46 -25.45 9.61
CA PHE A 284 1.17 -24.78 9.47
C PHE A 284 0.57 -24.97 8.07
N ALA A 285 1.36 -24.76 7.01
CA ALA A 285 0.91 -24.96 5.63
C ALA A 285 0.39 -26.38 5.40
N GLU A 286 1.14 -27.39 5.86
CA GLU A 286 0.74 -28.81 5.79
C GLU A 286 -0.55 -29.08 6.59
N ALA A 287 -0.67 -28.52 7.79
CA ALA A 287 -1.84 -28.70 8.64
C ALA A 287 -3.09 -28.06 8.03
N VAL A 288 -2.97 -26.86 7.47
CA VAL A 288 -4.04 -26.18 6.74
C VAL A 288 -4.38 -26.96 5.47
N GLU A 289 -3.40 -27.41 4.69
CA GLU A 289 -3.63 -28.20 3.48
C GLU A 289 -4.43 -29.46 3.77
N LYS A 290 -4.08 -30.17 4.85
CA LYS A 290 -4.76 -31.39 5.26
C LYS A 290 -6.14 -31.14 5.85
N ASN A 291 -6.26 -30.21 6.80
CA ASN A 291 -7.44 -30.13 7.67
C ASN A 291 -8.28 -28.85 7.47
N GLY A 292 -7.80 -27.87 6.71
CA GLY A 292 -8.38 -26.53 6.65
C GLY A 292 -8.22 -25.79 7.99
N ILE A 293 -9.05 -24.76 8.21
CA ILE A 293 -9.06 -24.03 9.48
C ILE A 293 -9.75 -24.87 10.56
N THR A 294 -8.99 -25.14 11.59
CA THR A 294 -9.37 -25.81 12.83
C THR A 294 -8.82 -25.03 14.03
N ASP A 295 -9.29 -25.35 15.23
CA ASP A 295 -8.73 -24.81 16.47
C ASP A 295 -7.22 -25.06 16.60
N GLU A 296 -6.73 -26.19 16.08
CA GLU A 296 -5.31 -26.53 16.11
C GLU A 296 -4.50 -25.64 15.16
N THR A 297 -4.96 -25.44 13.92
CA THR A 297 -4.29 -24.54 12.98
C THR A 297 -4.35 -23.08 13.45
N ARG A 298 -5.41 -22.66 14.16
CA ARG A 298 -5.50 -21.33 14.78
C ARG A 298 -4.43 -21.18 15.89
N LYS A 299 -4.28 -22.18 16.75
CA LYS A 299 -3.20 -22.20 17.77
C LYS A 299 -1.81 -22.23 17.15
N GLN A 300 -1.61 -22.93 16.05
CA GLN A 300 -0.34 -22.90 15.32
C GLN A 300 -0.03 -21.48 14.82
N TRP A 301 -1.02 -20.82 14.21
CA TRP A 301 -0.88 -19.44 13.75
C TRP A 301 -0.61 -18.46 14.90
N GLU A 302 -1.28 -18.58 16.04
CA GLU A 302 -1.01 -17.77 17.23
C GLU A 302 0.42 -17.93 17.75
N LYS A 303 0.98 -19.15 17.69
CA LYS A 303 2.39 -19.39 18.04
C LYS A 303 3.34 -18.74 17.05
N ILE A 304 3.01 -18.75 15.76
CA ILE A 304 3.78 -18.09 14.70
C ILE A 304 3.79 -16.57 14.94
N ASP A 305 2.62 -15.98 15.19
CA ASP A 305 2.46 -14.55 15.51
C ASP A 305 3.25 -14.15 16.77
N ALA A 306 3.18 -14.98 17.82
CA ALA A 306 3.96 -14.76 19.04
C ALA A 306 5.48 -14.81 18.79
N LEU A 307 5.95 -15.72 17.93
CA LEU A 307 7.37 -15.81 17.57
C LEU A 307 7.84 -14.58 16.78
N ILE A 308 7.03 -14.08 15.83
CA ILE A 308 7.32 -12.85 15.09
C ILE A 308 7.51 -11.67 16.08
N LYS A 309 6.55 -11.48 16.99
CA LYS A 309 6.61 -10.44 18.03
C LYS A 309 7.86 -10.56 18.91
N GLN A 310 8.20 -11.77 19.33
CA GLN A 310 9.40 -12.02 20.12
C GLN A 310 10.68 -11.67 19.35
N ALA A 311 10.81 -12.14 18.10
CA ALA A 311 11.98 -11.89 17.27
C ALA A 311 12.20 -10.39 17.06
N HIS A 312 11.15 -9.63 16.78
CA HIS A 312 11.32 -8.20 16.59
C HIS A 312 11.70 -7.46 17.87
N ILE A 313 11.01 -7.68 19.00
CA ILE A 313 11.42 -7.05 20.28
C ILE A 313 12.91 -7.29 20.55
N ARG A 314 13.38 -8.50 20.22
CA ARG A 314 14.78 -8.91 20.41
C ARG A 314 15.74 -8.20 19.46
N PHE A 315 15.40 -8.06 18.18
CA PHE A 315 16.35 -7.62 17.14
C PHE A 315 16.20 -6.16 16.69
N SER A 316 15.05 -5.53 16.90
CA SER A 316 14.81 -4.12 16.58
C SER A 316 14.96 -3.20 17.80
N GLN A 317 14.96 -3.74 19.03
CA GLN A 317 14.86 -3.01 20.30
C GLN A 317 13.60 -2.12 20.42
N GLU A 318 12.66 -2.26 19.50
CA GLU A 318 11.38 -1.56 19.44
C GLU A 318 10.25 -2.62 19.38
N GLU A 319 9.04 -2.29 19.79
CA GLU A 319 7.90 -3.21 19.62
C GLU A 319 7.46 -3.23 18.15
N ILE A 320 6.93 -4.34 17.61
CA ILE A 320 6.40 -4.30 16.24
C ILE A 320 5.14 -3.48 16.28
N ASP A 321 5.17 -2.30 15.68
CA ASP A 321 3.95 -1.74 15.16
C ASP A 321 3.74 -2.30 13.74
N LEU A 322 3.03 -3.42 13.61
CA LEU A 322 2.64 -3.90 12.27
C LEU A 322 1.77 -2.84 11.58
N GLU A 323 1.21 -1.88 12.32
CA GLU A 323 0.51 -0.70 11.81
C GLU A 323 1.47 0.37 11.26
N SER A 324 2.81 0.24 11.34
CA SER A 324 3.78 1.21 10.77
C SER A 324 4.38 0.80 9.42
N TYR A 325 4.33 -0.49 9.05
CA TYR A 325 4.85 -1.06 7.79
C TYR A 325 3.80 -1.32 6.72
#